data_AF-A0A1G2KQN0-F1
#
_entry.id   AF-A0A1G2KQN0-F1
#
_cell.length_a   1.000
_cell.length_b   1.000
_cell.length_c   1.000
_cell.angle_alpha   90.00
_cell.angle_beta   90.00
_cell.angle_gamma   90.00
#
_symmetry.space_group_name_H-M   'P 1'
#
loop_
_entity.id
_entity.type
_entity.pdbx_description
1 polymer ?
#
loop_
_entity_poly.entity_id
_entity_poly.type
_entity_poly.pdbx_seq_one_letter_code
_entity_poly.pdbx_strand_id
1 'polypeptide(L)'
;MNIKYILTTFGVAALVTAAYFFFSVTIQPLPIPPPLTALPGIITNADLTSGTPHKNLEQEVVTQPATPIPTAVTQKKTMKQAIDGCFGDADFEKCLAGFIEPYISANGTLAALKEINTLQQSDSRIRSSCHPIVHVIGRETFQQQGDIPKSFAACDQTCHSGCYHGAMERFLRGESVYSDPAEERSHISETEVKQKIQMACQNDQPANLRFQCLHGLGHAVVFFLGYDLVKSLQYCDILSSPWDRQSCWGGAIMENITAADKSKRYLSATDYHFPCTALDDKYKNDCYVMQTSRMLEMGLSWDGIAAECKKAGLYRIACMQSMGRDASNNSRVEKPEAAARICEKTEGSDREACVRGVAYALADNTWDGTYVMPFCDSFLNVSDQSYCFRMTRNYMMGSLVRTEAFVDQNCKTFVPNSDLCLTK
;
A
#
# COMPACT_ATOMS: atom_id res chain seq x y z
N MET A 1 -19.49 65.54 17.93
CA MET A 1 -20.76 65.97 18.57
C MET A 1 -21.84 64.98 18.15
N ASN A 2 -22.51 64.37 19.12
CA ASN A 2 -23.42 63.22 19.02
C ASN A 2 -24.59 63.40 18.05
N ILE A 3 -24.96 62.34 17.30
CA ILE A 3 -26.32 62.12 16.83
C ILE A 3 -26.75 60.68 17.12
N LYS A 4 -27.96 60.58 17.69
CA LYS A 4 -28.59 59.46 18.37
C LYS A 4 -29.19 58.42 17.42
N TYR A 5 -29.27 57.20 17.94
CA TYR A 5 -30.13 56.08 17.55
C TYR A 5 -31.63 56.44 17.52
N ILE A 6 -32.37 55.88 16.55
CA ILE A 6 -33.81 55.60 16.65
C ILE A 6 -34.05 54.14 16.19
N LEU A 7 -34.73 53.40 17.06
CA LEU A 7 -35.23 52.03 16.89
C LEU A 7 -36.42 51.97 15.92
N THR A 8 -36.57 50.84 15.25
CA THR A 8 -37.88 50.30 14.83
C THR A 8 -37.99 48.83 15.23
N THR A 9 -39.02 48.54 16.04
CA THR A 9 -39.48 47.22 16.50
C THR A 9 -40.82 46.88 15.85
N PHE A 10 -40.99 45.65 15.36
CA PHE A 10 -42.22 44.83 15.29
C PHE A 10 -41.73 43.39 14.91
N GLY A 11 -42.08 42.26 15.54
CA GLY A 11 -43.30 41.84 16.22
C GLY A 11 -43.95 40.67 15.42
N VAL A 12 -43.44 39.43 15.51
CA VAL A 12 -44.05 38.22 16.13
C VAL A 12 -45.16 37.46 15.32
N ALA A 13 -44.81 36.23 14.92
CA ALA A 13 -45.53 34.92 14.91
C ALA A 13 -46.89 34.64 14.21
N ALA A 14 -46.92 33.56 13.40
CA ALA A 14 -47.79 32.35 13.45
C ALA A 14 -47.59 31.51 12.15
N LEU A 15 -47.03 30.29 12.15
CA LEU A 15 -47.55 28.94 12.48
C LEU A 15 -48.45 28.26 11.40
N VAL A 16 -47.95 27.11 10.89
CA VAL A 16 -48.64 25.86 10.45
C VAL A 16 -49.32 25.91 9.05
N THR A 17 -49.06 25.04 8.07
CA THR A 17 -49.16 23.56 8.00
C THR A 17 -48.30 22.94 6.86
N ALA A 18 -47.97 21.66 7.04
CA ALA A 18 -47.25 20.77 6.14
C ALA A 18 -48.05 20.31 4.90
N ALA A 19 -47.34 19.96 3.83
CA ALA A 19 -47.78 18.96 2.85
C ALA A 19 -46.55 18.17 2.34
N TYR A 20 -46.52 16.90 2.73
CA TYR A 20 -45.64 15.85 2.23
C TYR A 20 -45.93 15.58 0.74
N PHE A 21 -44.89 15.52 -0.09
CA PHE A 21 -44.93 14.79 -1.36
C PHE A 21 -43.84 13.72 -1.34
N PHE A 22 -44.27 12.49 -1.09
CA PHE A 22 -43.50 11.28 -1.33
C PHE A 22 -43.40 11.07 -2.84
N PHE A 23 -42.19 11.08 -3.40
CA PHE A 23 -41.92 10.41 -4.67
C PHE A 23 -41.39 9.01 -4.35
N SER A 24 -42.26 8.01 -4.49
CA SER A 24 -41.87 6.61 -4.51
C SER A 24 -41.18 6.30 -5.84
N VAL A 25 -39.85 6.22 -5.83
CA VAL A 25 -39.09 5.61 -6.93
C VAL A 25 -39.09 4.10 -6.69
N THR A 26 -40.00 3.40 -7.37
CA THR A 26 -39.94 1.94 -7.51
C THR A 26 -38.73 1.57 -8.36
N ILE A 27 -37.67 1.08 -7.72
CA ILE A 27 -36.53 0.43 -8.39
C ILE A 27 -37.00 -0.95 -8.83
N GLN A 28 -37.23 -1.13 -10.14
CA GLN A 28 -37.39 -2.45 -10.73
C GLN A 28 -36.02 -3.15 -10.77
N PRO A 29 -35.92 -4.42 -10.35
CA PRO A 29 -34.69 -5.19 -10.51
C PRO A 29 -34.42 -5.47 -11.99
N LEU A 30 -33.16 -5.29 -12.40
CA LEU A 30 -32.67 -5.64 -13.73
C LEU A 30 -32.79 -7.16 -13.97
N PRO A 31 -33.14 -7.61 -15.19
CA PRO A 31 -33.25 -9.02 -15.51
C PRO A 31 -31.88 -9.72 -15.42
N ILE A 32 -31.89 -10.89 -14.79
CA ILE A 32 -30.74 -11.79 -14.63
C ILE A 32 -30.32 -12.31 -16.02
N PRO A 33 -29.04 -12.20 -16.44
CA PRO A 33 -28.59 -12.81 -17.68
C PRO A 33 -28.63 -14.36 -17.57
N PRO A 34 -29.01 -15.07 -18.65
CA PRO A 34 -29.05 -16.53 -18.64
C PRO A 34 -27.65 -17.12 -18.47
N PRO A 35 -27.54 -18.34 -17.90
CA PRO A 35 -26.27 -19.02 -17.72
C PRO A 35 -25.60 -19.27 -19.09
N LEU A 36 -24.31 -18.95 -19.17
CA LEU A 36 -23.47 -19.28 -20.33
C LEU A 36 -23.46 -20.79 -20.52
N THR A 37 -24.10 -21.23 -21.60
CA THR A 37 -23.97 -22.58 -22.13
C THR A 37 -22.53 -22.80 -22.62
N ALA A 38 -21.93 -23.90 -22.17
CA ALA A 38 -20.62 -24.34 -22.61
C ALA A 38 -20.59 -24.55 -24.13
N LEU A 39 -19.63 -23.91 -24.81
CA LEU A 39 -19.21 -24.33 -26.15
C LEU A 39 -17.97 -25.21 -26.04
N PRO A 40 -17.91 -26.32 -26.80
CA PRO A 40 -16.90 -27.35 -26.69
C PRO A 40 -15.63 -26.98 -27.47
N GLY A 41 -14.47 -27.26 -26.88
CA GLY A 41 -13.18 -27.04 -27.55
C GLY A 41 -11.98 -27.30 -26.65
N ILE A 42 -11.97 -28.43 -25.93
CA ILE A 42 -10.76 -28.91 -25.25
C ILE A 42 -9.94 -29.65 -26.30
N ILE A 43 -8.83 -29.05 -26.72
CA ILE A 43 -7.71 -29.78 -27.34
C ILE A 43 -6.97 -30.46 -26.19
N THR A 44 -7.12 -31.78 -26.10
CA THR A 44 -6.39 -32.62 -25.16
C THR A 44 -4.96 -32.83 -25.65
N ASN A 45 -3.99 -32.74 -24.73
CA ASN A 45 -2.61 -33.17 -24.93
C ASN A 45 -2.56 -34.68 -25.15
N ALA A 46 -2.51 -35.10 -26.41
CA ALA A 46 -2.09 -36.42 -26.82
C ALA A 46 -1.56 -36.30 -28.25
N ASP A 47 -0.25 -36.03 -28.39
CA ASP A 47 0.59 -36.46 -29.51
C ASP A 47 1.96 -35.77 -29.44
N LEU A 48 2.82 -36.27 -28.56
CA LEU A 48 4.28 -36.07 -28.66
C LEU A 48 4.99 -37.36 -28.26
N THR A 49 4.76 -38.43 -29.03
CA THR A 49 5.62 -39.61 -29.06
C THR A 49 5.86 -40.03 -30.50
N SER A 50 6.85 -39.42 -31.16
CA SER A 50 7.64 -40.09 -32.20
C SER A 50 8.85 -39.22 -32.58
N GLY A 51 10.04 -39.72 -32.29
CA GLY A 51 11.31 -39.07 -32.61
C GLY A 51 12.49 -39.96 -32.21
N THR A 52 13.02 -40.65 -33.22
CA THR A 52 14.08 -41.68 -33.29
C THR A 52 15.37 -41.51 -32.48
N PRO A 53 16.13 -42.61 -32.25
CA PRO A 53 17.21 -42.69 -31.25
C PRO A 53 18.54 -42.10 -31.74
N HIS A 54 19.20 -41.31 -30.88
CA HIS A 54 20.54 -40.81 -31.13
C HIS A 54 21.61 -41.84 -30.75
N LYS A 55 22.54 -42.00 -31.69
CA LYS A 55 23.70 -42.90 -31.72
C LYS A 55 24.76 -42.46 -30.70
N ASN A 56 25.30 -43.42 -29.96
CA ASN A 56 26.47 -43.26 -29.08
C ASN A 56 27.67 -42.70 -29.86
N LEU A 57 28.28 -41.64 -29.33
CA LEU A 57 29.64 -41.23 -29.64
C LEU A 57 30.37 -41.04 -28.31
N GLU A 58 31.28 -41.98 -28.05
CA GLU A 58 32.27 -41.92 -26.98
C GLU A 58 33.15 -40.68 -27.20
N GLN A 59 33.28 -39.83 -26.17
CA GLN A 59 34.27 -38.75 -26.15
C GLN A 59 35.42 -39.15 -25.22
N GLU A 60 36.61 -39.16 -25.81
CA GLU A 60 37.90 -39.35 -25.16
C GLU A 60 38.13 -38.34 -24.04
N VAL A 61 38.48 -38.85 -22.85
CA VAL A 61 38.91 -38.05 -21.71
C VAL A 61 40.37 -37.64 -21.90
N VAL A 62 40.60 -36.40 -22.32
CA VAL A 62 41.93 -35.77 -22.27
C VAL A 62 42.13 -35.19 -20.87
N THR A 63 43.01 -35.82 -20.09
CA THR A 63 43.43 -35.32 -18.77
C THR A 63 44.47 -34.20 -18.94
N GLN A 64 44.12 -32.98 -18.55
CA GLN A 64 45.10 -31.91 -18.30
C GLN A 64 45.30 -31.73 -16.78
N PRO A 65 46.54 -31.46 -16.31
CA PRO A 65 46.84 -31.32 -14.89
C PRO A 65 46.25 -30.05 -14.31
N ALA A 66 45.54 -30.18 -13.19
CA ALA A 66 44.97 -29.08 -12.44
C ALA A 66 46.07 -28.16 -11.89
N THR A 67 45.98 -26.87 -12.22
CA THR A 67 46.66 -25.81 -11.50
C THR A 67 45.90 -25.51 -10.20
N PRO A 68 46.59 -25.17 -9.09
CA PRO A 68 45.90 -24.95 -7.81
C PRO A 68 45.10 -23.65 -7.88
N ILE A 69 43.78 -23.75 -7.72
CA ILE A 69 42.90 -22.62 -7.49
C ILE A 69 43.22 -22.06 -6.08
N PRO A 70 43.55 -20.77 -5.93
CA PRO A 70 43.66 -20.16 -4.61
C PRO A 70 42.29 -20.18 -3.94
N THR A 71 42.18 -20.92 -2.84
CA THR A 71 41.03 -20.93 -1.94
C THR A 71 40.94 -19.58 -1.21
N ALA A 72 40.38 -18.57 -1.88
CA ALA A 72 39.77 -17.45 -1.21
C ALA A 72 38.30 -17.82 -0.94
N VAL A 73 38.01 -18.29 0.27
CA VAL A 73 36.64 -18.36 0.79
C VAL A 73 36.15 -16.92 0.89
N THR A 74 35.56 -16.40 -0.18
CA THR A 74 34.80 -15.15 -0.13
C THR A 74 33.55 -15.46 0.67
N GLN A 75 33.57 -15.07 1.95
CA GLN A 75 32.42 -15.22 2.82
C GLN A 75 31.25 -14.44 2.19
N LYS A 76 30.25 -15.16 1.65
CA LYS A 76 29.12 -14.55 0.95
C LYS A 76 28.41 -13.62 1.95
N LYS A 77 28.37 -12.32 1.63
CA LYS A 77 27.73 -11.28 2.44
C LYS A 77 26.31 -11.72 2.81
N THR A 78 25.91 -11.59 4.08
CA THR A 78 24.52 -11.89 4.50
C THR A 78 23.57 -10.78 4.04
N MET A 79 22.25 -11.04 4.00
CA MET A 79 21.24 -10.01 3.67
C MET A 79 21.37 -8.80 4.59
N LYS A 80 21.53 -9.04 5.91
CA LYS A 80 21.72 -7.96 6.87
C LYS A 80 22.95 -7.12 6.57
N GLN A 81 24.10 -7.77 6.34
CA GLN A 81 25.33 -7.06 5.99
C GLN A 81 25.16 -6.27 4.68
N ALA A 82 24.43 -6.81 3.71
CA ALA A 82 24.13 -6.15 2.45
C ALA A 82 23.36 -4.85 2.67
N ILE A 83 22.23 -4.92 3.37
CA ILE A 83 21.39 -3.78 3.71
C ILE A 83 22.17 -2.74 4.52
N ASP A 84 22.86 -3.18 5.58
CA ASP A 84 23.66 -2.31 6.45
C ASP A 84 24.78 -1.59 5.69
N GLY A 85 25.36 -2.24 4.68
CA GLY A 85 26.39 -1.64 3.84
C GLY A 85 25.87 -0.62 2.83
N CYS A 86 24.60 -0.69 2.44
CA CYS A 86 23.97 0.27 1.54
C CYS A 86 23.35 1.46 2.29
N PHE A 87 23.15 1.29 3.58
CA PHE A 87 22.61 2.32 4.45
C PHE A 87 23.54 3.53 4.55
N GLY A 88 23.15 4.64 3.92
CA GLY A 88 23.96 5.87 3.82
C GLY A 88 24.59 6.08 2.44
N ASP A 89 24.40 5.14 1.51
CA ASP A 89 24.67 5.35 0.10
C ASP A 89 23.71 6.42 -0.47
N ALA A 90 24.22 7.26 -1.37
CA ALA A 90 23.42 8.27 -2.04
C ALA A 90 22.34 7.65 -2.94
N ASP A 91 22.56 6.42 -3.42
CA ASP A 91 21.64 5.60 -4.19
C ASP A 91 21.46 4.23 -3.51
N PHE A 92 20.78 4.26 -2.35
CA PHE A 92 20.45 3.07 -1.55
C PHE A 92 19.82 1.95 -2.39
N GLU A 93 18.92 2.31 -3.31
CA GLU A 93 18.18 1.35 -4.13
C GLU A 93 19.10 0.60 -5.08
N LYS A 94 19.97 1.32 -5.80
CA LYS A 94 20.95 0.72 -6.71
C LYS A 94 21.99 -0.11 -5.97
N CYS A 95 22.47 0.38 -4.81
CA CYS A 95 23.39 -0.38 -3.98
C CYS A 95 22.79 -1.73 -3.57
N LEU A 96 21.53 -1.72 -3.11
CA LEU A 96 20.88 -2.92 -2.63
C LEU A 96 20.52 -3.88 -3.77
N ALA A 97 20.10 -3.35 -4.93
CA ALA A 97 19.76 -4.16 -6.11
C ALA A 97 20.89 -5.11 -6.53
N GLY A 98 22.15 -4.64 -6.51
CA GLY A 98 23.32 -5.45 -6.86
C GLY A 98 23.55 -6.67 -5.95
N PHE A 99 22.99 -6.67 -4.73
CA PHE A 99 22.98 -7.85 -3.86
C PHE A 99 21.69 -8.68 -4.03
N ILE A 100 20.55 -8.02 -4.16
CA ILE A 100 19.24 -8.68 -4.21
C ILE A 100 19.10 -9.53 -5.47
N GLU A 101 19.50 -9.05 -6.64
CA GLU A 101 19.40 -9.78 -7.91
C GLU A 101 20.05 -11.19 -7.85
N PRO A 102 21.33 -11.36 -7.48
CA PRO A 102 21.92 -12.69 -7.36
C PRO A 102 21.36 -13.47 -6.17
N TYR A 103 20.87 -12.82 -5.11
CA TYR A 103 20.24 -13.49 -3.98
C TYR A 103 18.92 -14.15 -4.40
N ILE A 104 18.02 -13.42 -5.06
CA ILE A 104 16.72 -13.94 -5.49
C ILE A 104 16.88 -14.98 -6.60
N SER A 105 17.90 -14.84 -7.47
CA SER A 105 18.24 -15.87 -8.46
C SER A 105 18.61 -17.21 -7.83
N ALA A 106 19.26 -17.18 -6.67
CA ALA A 106 19.72 -18.39 -5.99
C ALA A 106 18.68 -18.99 -5.02
N ASN A 107 17.86 -18.15 -4.38
CA ASN A 107 17.01 -18.57 -3.26
C ASN A 107 15.50 -18.36 -3.51
N GLY A 108 15.14 -17.57 -4.53
CA GLY A 108 13.78 -17.13 -4.81
C GLY A 108 13.34 -15.89 -4.01
N THR A 109 12.32 -15.21 -4.52
CA THR A 109 11.74 -14.00 -3.93
C THR A 109 11.21 -14.21 -2.51
N LEU A 110 10.42 -15.26 -2.28
CA LEU A 110 9.84 -15.56 -0.96
C LEU A 110 10.90 -15.78 0.13
N ALA A 111 12.06 -16.35 -0.23
CA ALA A 111 13.16 -16.52 0.73
C ALA A 111 13.72 -15.16 1.17
N ALA A 112 13.90 -14.23 0.22
CA ALA A 112 14.34 -12.86 0.52
C ALA A 112 13.33 -12.14 1.43
N LEU A 113 12.04 -12.20 1.08
CA LEU A 113 10.98 -11.57 1.89
C LEU A 113 10.91 -12.15 3.31
N LYS A 114 11.02 -13.47 3.47
CA LYS A 114 11.06 -14.11 4.78
C LYS A 114 12.27 -13.67 5.62
N GLU A 115 13.44 -13.51 4.99
CA GLU A 115 14.63 -13.01 5.68
C GLU A 115 14.44 -11.56 6.13
N ILE A 116 13.91 -10.68 5.26
CA ILE A 116 13.55 -9.31 5.62
C ILE A 116 12.54 -9.28 6.76
N ASN A 117 11.50 -10.11 6.70
CA ASN A 117 10.47 -10.19 7.73
C ASN A 117 11.07 -10.58 9.10
N THR A 118 12.09 -11.44 9.10
CA THR A 118 12.83 -11.82 10.31
C THR A 118 13.69 -10.66 10.82
N LEU A 119 14.44 -10.02 9.93
CA LEU A 119 15.35 -8.92 10.29
C LEU A 119 14.62 -7.71 10.86
N GLN A 120 13.44 -7.35 10.34
CA GLN A 120 12.68 -6.23 10.88
C GLN A 120 12.20 -6.45 12.34
N GLN A 121 12.15 -7.70 12.83
CA GLN A 121 11.75 -7.95 14.21
C GLN A 121 12.86 -7.53 15.19
N SER A 122 14.14 -7.70 14.81
CA SER A 122 15.28 -7.44 15.70
C SER A 122 16.05 -6.16 15.37
N ASP A 123 15.90 -5.58 14.19
CA ASP A 123 16.61 -4.38 13.75
C ASP A 123 15.64 -3.23 13.45
N SER A 124 15.68 -2.17 14.27
CA SER A 124 14.78 -1.02 14.15
C SER A 124 15.00 -0.20 12.88
N ARG A 125 16.22 -0.17 12.34
CA ARG A 125 16.56 0.56 11.13
C ARG A 125 16.04 -0.16 9.89
N ILE A 126 16.16 -1.49 9.85
CA ILE A 126 15.55 -2.31 8.82
C ILE A 126 14.02 -2.21 8.92
N ARG A 127 13.45 -2.27 10.14
CA ARG A 127 12.00 -2.13 10.34
C ARG A 127 11.45 -0.80 9.80
N SER A 128 12.10 0.32 10.10
CA SER A 128 11.66 1.64 9.61
C SER A 128 11.83 1.80 8.10
N SER A 129 12.80 1.10 7.51
CA SER A 129 13.08 1.13 6.06
C SER A 129 12.54 -0.09 5.34
N CYS A 130 11.66 -0.87 5.97
CA CYS A 130 11.35 -2.20 5.45
C CYS A 130 10.58 -2.13 4.13
N HIS A 131 9.65 -1.19 4.02
CA HIS A 131 8.87 -0.98 2.79
C HIS A 131 9.76 -0.64 1.58
N PRO A 132 10.64 0.39 1.61
CA PRO A 132 11.53 0.66 0.48
C PRO A 132 12.55 -0.47 0.23
N ILE A 133 12.95 -1.26 1.24
CA ILE A 133 13.78 -2.45 1.03
C ILE A 133 13.07 -3.47 0.15
N VAL A 134 11.80 -3.79 0.45
CA VAL A 134 11.06 -4.80 -0.31
C VAL A 134 10.62 -4.29 -1.70
N HIS A 135 10.61 -2.98 -1.96
CA HIS A 135 10.49 -2.45 -3.34
C HIS A 135 11.64 -2.94 -4.22
N VAL A 136 12.89 -2.93 -3.71
CA VAL A 136 14.06 -3.46 -4.44
C VAL A 136 13.82 -4.93 -4.79
N ILE A 137 13.34 -5.74 -3.82
CA ILE A 137 13.00 -7.16 -4.06
C ILE A 137 11.93 -7.31 -5.14
N GLY A 138 10.88 -6.48 -5.10
CA GLY A 138 9.83 -6.47 -6.11
C GLY A 138 10.34 -6.15 -7.51
N ARG A 139 11.22 -5.14 -7.63
CA ARG A 139 11.81 -4.74 -8.92
C ARG A 139 12.64 -5.86 -9.54
N GLU A 140 13.51 -6.48 -8.75
CA GLU A 140 14.33 -7.62 -9.21
C GLU A 140 13.48 -8.86 -9.48
N THR A 141 12.40 -9.07 -8.72
CA THR A 141 11.44 -10.15 -8.99
C THR A 141 10.80 -9.97 -10.35
N PHE A 142 10.31 -8.78 -10.68
CA PHE A 142 9.74 -8.51 -12.00
C PHE A 142 10.77 -8.69 -13.11
N GLN A 143 12.03 -8.29 -12.89
CA GLN A 143 13.10 -8.51 -13.85
C GLN A 143 13.27 -10.00 -14.20
N GLN A 144 13.08 -10.91 -13.24
CA GLN A 144 13.16 -12.36 -13.49
C GLN A 144 11.88 -12.94 -14.10
N GLN A 145 10.71 -12.45 -13.69
CA GLN A 145 9.43 -13.04 -14.07
C GLN A 145 8.87 -12.50 -15.40
N GLY A 146 9.19 -11.25 -15.74
CA GLY A 146 8.79 -10.59 -16.99
C GLY A 146 7.32 -10.15 -17.06
N ASP A 147 6.50 -10.48 -16.07
CA ASP A 147 5.09 -10.07 -16.02
C ASP A 147 4.56 -9.83 -14.60
N ILE A 148 3.50 -9.01 -14.51
CA ILE A 148 2.87 -8.62 -13.25
C ILE A 148 2.26 -9.83 -12.53
N PRO A 149 1.43 -10.68 -13.16
CA PRO A 149 0.84 -11.84 -12.47
C PRO A 149 1.86 -12.78 -11.84
N LYS A 150 2.94 -13.16 -12.53
CA LYS A 150 3.99 -14.03 -12.00
C LYS A 150 4.78 -13.35 -10.89
N SER A 151 5.05 -12.05 -11.02
CA SER A 151 5.73 -11.28 -9.97
C SER A 151 4.88 -11.22 -8.71
N PHE A 152 3.58 -10.99 -8.85
CA PHE A 152 2.63 -10.96 -7.75
C PHE A 152 2.50 -12.34 -7.09
N ALA A 153 2.51 -13.42 -7.89
CA ALA A 153 2.52 -14.78 -7.35
C ALA A 153 3.82 -15.13 -6.57
N ALA A 154 4.94 -14.45 -6.86
CA ALA A 154 6.21 -14.63 -6.18
C ALA A 154 6.40 -13.71 -4.96
N CYS A 155 5.62 -12.63 -4.88
CA CYS A 155 5.62 -11.67 -3.77
C CYS A 155 4.63 -12.07 -2.67
N ASP A 156 4.85 -11.49 -1.49
CA ASP A 156 3.92 -11.56 -0.36
C ASP A 156 3.72 -10.17 0.29
N GLN A 157 2.92 -10.12 1.35
CA GLN A 157 2.54 -8.94 2.11
C GLN A 157 3.65 -8.34 2.98
N THR A 158 4.85 -8.94 3.01
CA THR A 158 5.96 -8.48 3.84
C THR A 158 6.18 -6.99 3.67
N CYS A 159 6.16 -6.28 4.81
CA CYS A 159 6.41 -4.85 4.90
C CYS A 159 5.43 -4.00 4.09
N HIS A 160 4.14 -4.20 4.34
CA HIS A 160 3.04 -3.48 3.70
C HIS A 160 3.05 -3.67 2.18
N SER A 161 3.17 -4.91 1.72
CA SER A 161 3.02 -5.26 0.30
C SER A 161 4.03 -4.60 -0.65
N GLY A 162 5.15 -4.08 -0.14
CA GLY A 162 6.08 -3.30 -0.98
C GLY A 162 6.77 -4.12 -2.09
N CYS A 163 6.81 -5.45 -2.01
CA CYS A 163 7.25 -6.29 -3.14
C CYS A 163 6.35 -6.13 -4.37
N TYR A 164 5.03 -6.06 -4.17
CA TYR A 164 4.08 -5.81 -5.26
C TYR A 164 4.31 -4.43 -5.88
N HIS A 165 4.55 -3.40 -5.06
CA HIS A 165 4.83 -2.05 -5.53
C HIS A 165 6.11 -1.99 -6.35
N GLY A 166 7.19 -2.60 -5.87
CA GLY A 166 8.45 -2.71 -6.61
C GLY A 166 8.30 -3.39 -7.98
N ALA A 167 7.48 -4.45 -8.07
CA ALA A 167 7.21 -5.08 -9.35
C ALA A 167 6.51 -4.12 -10.33
N MET A 168 5.58 -3.29 -9.84
CA MET A 168 4.92 -2.26 -10.65
C MET A 168 5.86 -1.13 -11.08
N GLU A 169 6.79 -0.72 -10.21
CA GLU A 169 7.84 0.24 -10.56
C GLU A 169 8.72 -0.28 -11.71
N ARG A 170 9.07 -1.56 -11.71
CA ARG A 170 9.85 -2.19 -12.79
C ARG A 170 9.05 -2.34 -14.08
N PHE A 171 7.77 -2.71 -14.00
CA PHE A 171 6.88 -2.81 -15.18
C PHE A 171 6.85 -1.52 -16.02
N LEU A 172 6.82 -0.36 -15.36
CA LEU A 172 6.85 0.92 -16.06
C LEU A 172 8.25 1.27 -16.64
N ARG A 173 9.36 0.67 -16.16
CA ARG A 173 10.72 0.92 -16.69
C ARG A 173 10.99 0.26 -18.06
N GLY A 174 10.34 -0.87 -18.37
CA GLY A 174 10.63 -1.65 -19.58
C GLY A 174 12.00 -2.37 -19.55
N GLU A 175 12.33 -3.10 -20.63
CA GLU A 175 13.51 -4.00 -20.69
C GLU A 175 14.85 -3.29 -20.99
N SER A 176 14.86 -2.04 -21.48
CA SER A 176 16.04 -1.40 -22.10
C SER A 176 17.12 -0.90 -21.13
N VAL A 177 16.84 -0.83 -19.83
CA VAL A 177 17.60 0.01 -18.88
C VAL A 177 18.95 -0.56 -18.42
N TYR A 178 19.34 -1.77 -18.82
CA TYR A 178 20.67 -2.32 -18.50
C TYR A 178 21.69 -2.23 -19.63
N SER A 179 21.30 -1.66 -20.79
CA SER A 179 22.18 -1.59 -21.96
C SER A 179 23.04 -0.31 -22.02
N ASP A 180 22.63 0.78 -21.36
CA ASP A 180 23.41 2.03 -21.31
C ASP A 180 23.15 2.84 -20.01
N PRO A 181 24.18 3.13 -19.18
CA PRO A 181 24.08 4.03 -18.02
C PRO A 181 23.61 5.47 -18.36
N ALA A 182 23.70 5.90 -19.62
CA ALA A 182 23.12 7.15 -20.09
C ALA A 182 21.60 7.06 -20.32
N GLU A 183 21.09 5.89 -20.73
CA GLU A 183 19.65 5.59 -20.85
C GLU A 183 18.99 5.24 -19.52
N GLU A 184 19.76 4.99 -18.45
CA GLU A 184 19.27 4.81 -17.07
C GLU A 184 18.41 5.98 -16.57
N ARG A 185 18.48 7.13 -17.24
CA ARG A 185 17.69 8.35 -16.99
C ARG A 185 16.59 8.63 -18.01
N SER A 186 16.45 7.82 -19.04
CA SER A 186 15.40 7.97 -20.04
C SER A 186 14.09 7.41 -19.49
N HIS A 187 13.29 8.27 -18.85
CA HIS A 187 11.90 7.92 -18.60
C HIS A 187 11.22 7.56 -19.92
N ILE A 188 10.44 6.47 -19.92
CA ILE A 188 9.57 6.15 -21.05
C ILE A 188 8.72 7.37 -21.43
N SER A 189 8.36 7.48 -22.71
CA SER A 189 7.59 8.64 -23.17
C SER A 189 6.27 8.75 -22.40
N GLU A 190 5.78 9.97 -22.18
CA GLU A 190 4.49 10.16 -21.51
C GLU A 190 3.33 9.43 -22.19
N THR A 191 3.39 9.27 -23.52
CA THR A 191 2.43 8.47 -24.29
C THR A 191 2.47 7.00 -23.88
N GLU A 192 3.68 6.45 -23.72
CA GLU A 192 3.88 5.07 -23.26
C GLU A 192 3.43 4.90 -21.80
N VAL A 193 3.70 5.88 -20.93
CA VAL A 193 3.20 5.88 -19.54
C VAL A 193 1.68 5.76 -19.53
N LYS A 194 0.96 6.57 -20.33
CA LYS A 194 -0.51 6.52 -20.41
C LYS A 194 -1.02 5.15 -20.86
N GLN A 195 -0.40 4.55 -21.88
CA GLN A 195 -0.77 3.23 -22.37
C GLN A 195 -0.57 2.15 -21.29
N LYS A 196 0.59 2.17 -20.62
CA LYS A 196 0.90 1.22 -19.55
C LYS A 196 -0.04 1.37 -18.35
N ILE A 197 -0.43 2.58 -17.95
CA ILE A 197 -1.42 2.81 -16.88
C ILE A 197 -2.73 2.09 -17.16
N GLN A 198 -3.23 2.15 -18.41
CA GLN A 198 -4.50 1.52 -18.78
C GLN A 198 -4.44 -0.02 -18.79
N MET A 199 -3.25 -0.59 -18.99
CA MET A 199 -3.04 -2.03 -19.14
C MET A 199 -2.46 -2.70 -17.88
N ALA A 200 -2.00 -1.92 -16.90
CA ALA A 200 -1.24 -2.40 -15.75
C ALA A 200 -2.02 -3.42 -14.89
N CYS A 201 -3.26 -3.10 -14.54
CA CYS A 201 -4.00 -3.84 -13.53
C CYS A 201 -5.24 -4.51 -14.14
N GLN A 202 -5.29 -5.84 -14.04
CA GLN A 202 -6.40 -6.63 -14.57
C GLN A 202 -7.65 -6.50 -13.69
N ASN A 203 -8.82 -6.53 -14.33
CA ASN A 203 -10.09 -6.29 -13.66
C ASN A 203 -10.58 -7.48 -12.80
N ASP A 204 -10.13 -8.69 -13.10
CA ASP A 204 -10.54 -9.97 -12.51
C ASP A 204 -9.71 -10.41 -11.30
N GLN A 205 -8.69 -9.61 -10.93
CA GLN A 205 -7.89 -9.82 -9.73
C GLN A 205 -8.75 -9.68 -8.45
N PRO A 206 -8.49 -10.47 -7.39
CA PRO A 206 -9.05 -10.22 -6.07
C PRO A 206 -8.82 -8.77 -5.62
N ALA A 207 -9.80 -8.16 -4.94
CA ALA A 207 -9.80 -6.73 -4.64
C ALA A 207 -8.51 -6.26 -3.91
N ASN A 208 -7.99 -7.06 -2.99
CA ASN A 208 -6.74 -6.77 -2.29
C ASN A 208 -5.53 -6.73 -3.24
N LEU A 209 -5.40 -7.68 -4.17
CA LEU A 209 -4.30 -7.70 -5.15
C LEU A 209 -4.44 -6.58 -6.18
N ARG A 210 -5.67 -6.33 -6.63
CA ARG A 210 -5.99 -5.20 -7.52
C ARG A 210 -5.59 -3.88 -6.87
N PHE A 211 -5.89 -3.70 -5.59
CA PHE A 211 -5.48 -2.52 -4.83
C PHE A 211 -3.96 -2.38 -4.82
N GLN A 212 -3.20 -3.43 -4.48
CA GLN A 212 -1.73 -3.36 -4.49
C GLN A 212 -1.15 -3.01 -5.87
N CYS A 213 -1.76 -3.53 -6.95
CA CYS A 213 -1.38 -3.18 -8.31
C CYS A 213 -1.60 -1.68 -8.58
N LEU A 214 -2.79 -1.16 -8.31
CA LEU A 214 -3.14 0.24 -8.57
C LEU A 214 -2.37 1.21 -7.67
N HIS A 215 -2.17 0.85 -6.41
CA HIS A 215 -1.38 1.63 -5.47
C HIS A 215 0.09 1.68 -5.92
N GLY A 216 0.69 0.52 -6.20
CA GLY A 216 2.04 0.42 -6.77
C GLY A 216 2.20 1.18 -8.10
N LEU A 217 1.18 1.16 -8.95
CA LEU A 217 1.13 1.98 -10.17
C LEU A 217 1.23 3.48 -9.84
N GLY A 218 0.55 3.95 -8.80
CA GLY A 218 0.64 5.33 -8.32
C GLY A 218 2.06 5.75 -7.96
N HIS A 219 2.78 4.92 -7.19
CA HIS A 219 4.21 5.15 -6.89
C HIS A 219 5.04 5.29 -8.17
N ALA A 220 4.88 4.32 -9.06
CA ALA A 220 5.63 4.27 -10.30
C ALA A 220 5.36 5.52 -11.16
N VAL A 221 4.10 5.93 -11.32
CA VAL A 221 3.72 7.12 -12.10
C VAL A 221 4.37 8.41 -11.57
N VAL A 222 4.54 8.56 -10.26
CA VAL A 222 5.27 9.70 -9.68
C VAL A 222 6.73 9.69 -10.10
N PHE A 223 7.39 8.54 -10.02
CA PHE A 223 8.78 8.40 -10.45
C PHE A 223 8.96 8.81 -11.93
N PHE A 224 8.16 8.27 -12.85
CA PHE A 224 8.32 8.51 -14.31
C PHE A 224 7.94 9.91 -14.76
N LEU A 225 7.08 10.60 -14.01
CA LEU A 225 6.71 11.97 -14.32
C LEU A 225 7.63 12.98 -13.61
N GLY A 226 8.82 12.53 -13.18
CA GLY A 226 9.83 13.40 -12.60
C GLY A 226 9.43 13.95 -11.24
N TYR A 227 8.65 13.18 -10.49
CA TYR A 227 8.09 13.55 -9.18
C TYR A 227 7.12 14.76 -9.22
N ASP A 228 6.53 15.05 -10.38
CA ASP A 228 5.43 16.01 -10.48
C ASP A 228 4.12 15.38 -9.96
N LEU A 229 3.83 15.59 -8.67
CA LEU A 229 2.64 15.03 -8.02
C LEU A 229 1.34 15.40 -8.75
N VAL A 230 1.17 16.67 -9.15
CA VAL A 230 -0.09 17.13 -9.76
C VAL A 230 -0.31 16.42 -11.08
N LYS A 231 0.74 16.32 -11.91
CA LYS A 231 0.68 15.59 -13.16
C LYS A 231 0.44 14.10 -12.95
N SER A 232 1.07 13.48 -11.96
CA SER A 232 0.85 12.07 -11.63
C SER A 232 -0.59 11.75 -11.23
N LEU A 233 -1.21 12.62 -10.44
CA LEU A 233 -2.63 12.48 -10.09
C LEU A 233 -3.55 12.58 -11.32
N GLN A 234 -3.23 13.46 -12.27
CA GLN A 234 -3.95 13.56 -13.54
C GLN A 234 -3.76 12.33 -14.43
N TYR A 235 -2.61 11.66 -14.35
CA TYR A 235 -2.36 10.43 -15.10
C TYR A 235 -3.13 9.24 -14.51
N CYS A 236 -3.27 9.19 -13.17
CA CYS A 236 -4.17 8.25 -12.52
C CYS A 236 -5.64 8.47 -12.95
N ASP A 237 -6.06 9.69 -13.33
CA ASP A 237 -7.45 9.96 -13.75
C ASP A 237 -7.89 9.20 -15.01
N ILE A 238 -6.94 8.67 -15.78
CA ILE A 238 -7.21 7.88 -16.98
C ILE A 238 -7.87 6.55 -16.63
N LEU A 239 -7.70 6.07 -15.39
CA LEU A 239 -8.34 4.86 -14.90
C LEU A 239 -9.87 5.05 -14.85
N SER A 240 -10.61 4.05 -15.29
CA SER A 240 -12.04 4.16 -15.58
C SER A 240 -12.90 4.21 -14.31
N SER A 241 -12.60 3.39 -13.32
CA SER A 241 -13.36 3.32 -12.06
C SER A 241 -12.93 4.38 -11.05
N PRO A 242 -13.85 5.00 -10.29
CA PRO A 242 -13.50 5.85 -9.15
C PRO A 242 -12.57 5.18 -8.15
N TRP A 243 -12.79 3.90 -7.85
CA TRP A 243 -11.97 3.15 -6.91
C TRP A 243 -10.54 2.90 -7.45
N ASP A 244 -10.41 2.69 -8.76
CA ASP A 244 -9.09 2.54 -9.39
C ASP A 244 -8.27 3.83 -9.31
N ARG A 245 -8.93 4.95 -9.60
CA ARG A 245 -8.31 6.29 -9.49
C ARG A 245 -7.86 6.58 -8.06
N GLN A 246 -8.73 6.36 -7.06
CA GLN A 246 -8.39 6.58 -5.65
C GLN A 246 -7.22 5.71 -5.19
N SER A 247 -7.20 4.43 -5.58
CA SER A 247 -6.10 3.52 -5.26
C SER A 247 -4.77 4.02 -5.84
N CYS A 248 -4.78 4.50 -7.10
CA CYS A 248 -3.62 5.09 -7.76
C CYS A 248 -3.18 6.42 -7.13
N TRP A 249 -4.13 7.31 -6.83
CA TRP A 249 -3.83 8.59 -6.15
C TRP A 249 -3.17 8.36 -4.80
N GLY A 250 -3.65 7.39 -4.02
CA GLY A 250 -3.08 7.04 -2.72
C GLY A 250 -1.60 6.67 -2.82
N GLY A 251 -1.22 5.85 -3.80
CA GLY A 251 0.18 5.48 -4.04
C GLY A 251 1.04 6.67 -4.49
N ALA A 252 0.51 7.51 -5.39
CA ALA A 252 1.20 8.71 -5.84
C ALA A 252 1.45 9.72 -4.70
N ILE A 253 0.45 9.92 -3.84
CA ILE A 253 0.55 10.81 -2.68
C ILE A 253 1.53 10.25 -1.65
N MET A 254 1.48 8.93 -1.41
CA MET A 254 2.43 8.28 -0.51
C MET A 254 3.86 8.47 -1.00
N GLU A 255 4.12 8.19 -2.27
CA GLU A 255 5.45 8.38 -2.88
C GLU A 255 5.93 9.83 -2.71
N ASN A 256 5.08 10.82 -2.98
CA ASN A 256 5.47 12.22 -2.79
C ASN A 256 5.86 12.56 -1.34
N ILE A 257 5.24 11.91 -0.35
CA ILE A 257 5.54 12.13 1.07
C ILE A 257 6.80 11.37 1.50
N THR A 258 7.04 10.17 0.96
CA THR A 258 8.09 9.25 1.42
C THR A 258 9.35 9.24 0.56
N ALA A 259 9.34 9.81 -0.65
CA ALA A 259 10.44 9.78 -1.62
C ALA A 259 11.80 10.10 -0.97
N ALA A 260 12.82 9.25 -1.15
CA ALA A 260 14.09 9.40 -0.42
C ALA A 260 14.76 10.77 -0.66
N ASP A 261 14.73 11.26 -1.90
CA ASP A 261 15.18 12.61 -2.25
C ASP A 261 14.13 13.65 -1.86
N LYS A 262 14.35 14.30 -0.71
CA LYS A 262 13.46 15.35 -0.19
C LYS A 262 13.30 16.53 -1.14
N SER A 263 14.27 16.79 -2.02
CA SER A 263 14.21 17.92 -2.97
C SER A 263 13.18 17.72 -4.08
N LYS A 264 12.79 16.47 -4.33
CA LYS A 264 11.77 16.10 -5.33
C LYS A 264 10.34 16.13 -4.78
N ARG A 265 10.18 16.25 -3.46
CA ARG A 265 8.87 16.20 -2.82
C ARG A 265 8.13 17.53 -2.98
N TYR A 266 6.89 17.48 -3.43
CA TYR A 266 5.97 18.61 -3.47
C TYR A 266 5.36 18.82 -2.07
N LEU A 267 6.16 19.38 -1.16
CA LEU A 267 5.82 19.60 0.25
C LEU A 267 6.23 21.00 0.72
N SER A 268 5.55 21.52 1.74
CA SER A 268 5.93 22.78 2.39
C SER A 268 6.82 22.54 3.60
N ALA A 269 7.73 23.48 3.86
CA ALA A 269 8.55 23.50 5.07
C ALA A 269 7.81 24.04 6.30
N THR A 270 6.69 24.75 6.10
CA THR A 270 5.99 25.50 7.17
C THR A 270 4.48 25.31 7.19
N ASP A 271 3.87 24.88 6.09
CA ASP A 271 2.43 24.61 6.02
C ASP A 271 2.16 23.12 6.24
N TYR A 272 1.51 22.79 7.36
CA TYR A 272 1.12 21.44 7.74
C TYR A 272 0.05 20.82 6.85
N HIS A 273 -0.67 21.60 6.05
CA HIS A 273 -1.76 21.12 5.19
C HIS A 273 -1.39 21.09 3.71
N PHE A 274 -0.20 21.58 3.35
CA PHE A 274 0.33 21.45 2.00
C PHE A 274 0.95 20.05 1.82
N PRO A 275 0.68 19.34 0.70
CA PRO A 275 0.12 19.86 -0.55
C PRO A 275 -1.40 19.79 -0.65
N CYS A 276 -2.09 19.13 0.29
CA CYS A 276 -3.52 18.87 0.18
C CYS A 276 -4.37 20.14 -0.02
N THR A 277 -3.99 21.28 0.56
CA THR A 277 -4.67 22.57 0.34
C THR A 277 -4.57 23.09 -1.10
N ALA A 278 -3.52 22.71 -1.83
CA ALA A 278 -3.25 23.16 -3.19
C ALA A 278 -3.78 22.19 -4.28
N LEU A 279 -4.17 20.97 -3.91
CA LEU A 279 -4.72 19.98 -4.84
C LEU A 279 -6.19 20.25 -5.17
N ASP A 280 -6.68 19.69 -6.28
CA ASP A 280 -8.12 19.67 -6.59
C ASP A 280 -8.91 18.88 -5.53
N ASP A 281 -10.16 19.28 -5.28
CA ASP A 281 -11.02 18.70 -4.23
C ASP A 281 -11.19 17.17 -4.33
N LYS A 282 -11.15 16.62 -5.55
CA LYS A 282 -11.23 15.18 -5.81
C LYS A 282 -10.06 14.37 -5.22
N TYR A 283 -8.88 14.98 -5.07
CA TYR A 283 -7.67 14.32 -4.53
C TYR A 283 -7.51 14.52 -3.02
N LYS A 284 -8.17 15.53 -2.45
CA LYS A 284 -7.92 15.98 -1.08
C LYS A 284 -8.21 14.90 -0.04
N ASN A 285 -9.25 14.09 -0.22
CA ASN A 285 -9.57 13.04 0.74
C ASN A 285 -8.39 12.05 0.90
N ASP A 286 -7.90 11.49 -0.21
CA ASP A 286 -6.75 10.57 -0.20
C ASP A 286 -5.46 11.27 0.26
N CYS A 287 -5.30 12.56 -0.06
CA CYS A 287 -4.19 13.36 0.44
C CYS A 287 -4.19 13.47 1.96
N TYR A 288 -5.33 13.81 2.55
CA TYR A 288 -5.45 13.94 4.00
C TYR A 288 -5.33 12.61 4.75
N VAL A 289 -5.56 11.45 4.11
CA VAL A 289 -5.29 10.12 4.69
C VAL A 289 -3.78 9.81 4.81
N MET A 290 -2.92 10.61 4.18
CA MET A 290 -1.46 10.48 4.27
C MET A 290 -0.76 11.69 4.93
N GLN A 291 -1.45 12.82 5.08
CA GLN A 291 -0.84 14.10 5.43
C GLN A 291 -0.13 14.12 6.79
N THR A 292 -0.58 13.32 7.77
CA THR A 292 0.01 13.36 9.11
C THR A 292 1.43 12.80 9.16
N SER A 293 1.88 12.03 8.17
CA SER A 293 3.29 11.59 8.09
C SER A 293 4.20 12.80 7.91
N ARG A 294 3.75 13.79 7.13
CA ARG A 294 4.49 15.06 6.97
C ARG A 294 4.42 15.88 8.26
N MET A 295 3.28 15.92 8.94
CA MET A 295 3.15 16.61 10.23
C MET A 295 4.11 16.04 11.30
N LEU A 296 4.25 14.71 11.35
CA LEU A 296 5.23 14.01 12.19
C LEU A 296 6.67 14.35 11.79
N GLU A 297 6.99 14.34 10.49
CA GLU A 297 8.32 14.71 10.00
C GLU A 297 8.69 16.16 10.38
N MET A 298 7.69 17.06 10.42
CA MET A 298 7.85 18.45 10.85
C MET A 298 7.89 18.62 12.38
N GLY A 299 7.83 17.53 13.14
CA GLY A 299 8.06 17.52 14.59
C GLY A 299 6.81 17.78 15.45
N LEU A 300 5.60 17.67 14.89
CA LEU A 300 4.39 17.78 15.72
C LEU A 300 4.23 16.58 16.66
N SER A 301 3.81 16.87 17.89
CA SER A 301 3.33 15.84 18.82
C SER A 301 1.98 15.30 18.36
N TRP A 302 1.54 14.15 18.89
CA TRP A 302 0.22 13.60 18.62
C TRP A 302 -0.93 14.56 18.95
N ASP A 303 -0.81 15.34 20.04
CA ASP A 303 -1.79 16.37 20.39
C ASP A 303 -1.77 17.53 19.38
N GLY A 304 -0.58 17.90 18.89
CA GLY A 304 -0.40 18.88 17.82
C GLY A 304 -1.00 18.43 16.49
N ILE A 305 -0.80 17.16 16.11
CA ILE A 305 -1.39 16.56 14.91
C ILE A 305 -2.91 16.55 15.00
N ALA A 306 -3.48 16.13 16.13
CA ALA A 306 -4.93 16.16 16.33
C ALA A 306 -5.48 17.59 16.24
N ALA A 307 -4.77 18.58 16.79
CA ALA A 307 -5.14 19.99 16.68
C ALA A 307 -5.08 20.51 15.24
N GLU A 308 -4.07 20.12 14.46
CA GLU A 308 -3.98 20.46 13.04
C GLU A 308 -5.07 19.76 12.21
N CYS A 309 -5.35 18.48 12.45
CA CYS A 309 -6.41 17.75 11.74
C CYS A 309 -7.79 18.38 11.94
N LYS A 310 -8.06 19.00 13.10
CA LYS A 310 -9.30 19.77 13.33
C LYS A 310 -9.43 21.00 12.41
N LYS A 311 -8.32 21.50 11.85
CA LYS A 311 -8.31 22.63 10.91
C LYS A 311 -8.49 22.21 9.44
N ALA A 312 -8.51 20.91 9.13
CA ALA A 312 -8.65 20.38 7.77
C ALA A 312 -10.08 20.50 7.17
N GLY A 313 -10.99 21.23 7.83
CA GLY A 313 -12.35 21.46 7.35
C GLY A 313 -13.12 20.15 7.11
N LEU A 314 -13.64 19.98 5.89
CA LEU A 314 -14.38 18.77 5.48
C LEU A 314 -13.53 17.49 5.53
N TYR A 315 -12.20 17.61 5.51
CA TYR A 315 -11.27 16.48 5.50
C TYR A 315 -10.75 16.13 6.90
N ARG A 316 -11.34 16.68 7.96
CA ARG A 316 -10.98 16.38 9.36
C ARG A 316 -10.90 14.88 9.64
N ILE A 317 -11.91 14.12 9.23
CA ILE A 317 -11.99 12.67 9.47
C ILE A 317 -10.89 11.91 8.71
N ALA A 318 -10.61 12.29 7.47
CA ALA A 318 -9.50 11.72 6.70
C ALA A 318 -8.14 11.99 7.37
N CYS A 319 -7.93 13.22 7.88
CA CYS A 319 -6.72 13.56 8.62
C CYS A 319 -6.58 12.78 9.94
N MET A 320 -7.68 12.63 10.70
CA MET A 320 -7.66 11.80 11.91
C MET A 320 -7.40 10.32 11.61
N GLN A 321 -7.90 9.82 10.47
CA GLN A 321 -7.55 8.48 10.00
C GLN A 321 -6.06 8.36 9.64
N SER A 322 -5.47 9.39 9.02
CA SER A 322 -4.02 9.44 8.78
C SER A 322 -3.22 9.37 10.08
N MET A 323 -3.64 10.10 11.12
CA MET A 323 -3.00 10.05 12.44
C MET A 323 -2.99 8.62 13.00
N GLY A 324 -4.10 7.91 12.87
CA GLY A 324 -4.19 6.50 13.25
C GLY A 324 -3.28 5.60 12.42
N ARG A 325 -3.24 5.79 11.10
CA ARG A 325 -2.34 5.04 10.21
C ARG A 325 -0.88 5.18 10.66
N ASP A 326 -0.43 6.39 10.97
CA ASP A 326 0.94 6.61 11.45
C ASP A 326 1.18 6.02 12.84
N ALA A 327 0.19 6.09 13.74
CA ALA A 327 0.26 5.51 15.07
C ALA A 327 0.31 3.97 15.07
N SER A 328 -0.08 3.30 13.98
CA SER A 328 -0.10 1.83 13.89
C SER A 328 1.25 1.18 14.19
N ASN A 329 2.36 1.84 13.87
CA ASN A 329 3.69 1.33 14.18
C ASN A 329 3.95 1.23 15.69
N ASN A 330 3.31 2.05 16.53
CA ASN A 330 3.42 1.92 17.99
C ASN A 330 2.85 0.59 18.48
N SER A 331 1.79 0.07 17.86
CA SER A 331 1.27 -1.27 18.18
C SER A 331 2.26 -2.38 17.86
N ARG A 332 3.07 -2.22 16.80
CA ARG A 332 4.05 -3.24 16.36
C ARG A 332 5.36 -3.17 17.13
N VAL A 333 5.81 -1.96 17.49
CA VAL A 333 7.12 -1.73 18.12
C VAL A 333 7.06 -1.84 19.63
N GLU A 334 5.95 -1.43 20.24
CA GLU A 334 5.78 -1.42 21.69
C GLU A 334 4.80 -2.51 22.11
N LYS A 335 3.55 -2.12 22.39
CA LYS A 335 2.43 -3.00 22.69
C LYS A 335 1.17 -2.41 22.06
N PRO A 336 0.13 -3.21 21.80
CA PRO A 336 -1.08 -2.73 21.11
C PRO A 336 -1.75 -1.51 21.80
N GLU A 337 -1.65 -1.39 23.13
CA GLU A 337 -2.19 -0.27 23.90
C GLU A 337 -1.52 1.08 23.55
N ALA A 338 -0.31 1.07 22.97
CA ALA A 338 0.42 2.30 22.66
C ALA A 338 -0.30 3.12 21.59
N ALA A 339 -0.78 2.49 20.52
CA ALA A 339 -1.59 3.18 19.51
C ALA A 339 -2.98 3.54 20.04
N ALA A 340 -3.57 2.70 20.90
CA ALA A 340 -4.87 2.98 21.51
C ALA A 340 -4.82 4.28 22.33
N ARG A 341 -3.80 4.45 23.18
CA ARG A 341 -3.57 5.69 23.94
C ARG A 341 -3.39 6.93 23.07
N ILE A 342 -2.84 6.78 21.86
CA ILE A 342 -2.73 7.89 20.91
C ILE A 342 -4.12 8.30 20.42
N CYS A 343 -4.96 7.34 20.03
CA CYS A 343 -6.34 7.64 19.60
C CYS A 343 -7.23 8.15 20.73
N GLU A 344 -7.00 7.70 21.98
CA GLU A 344 -7.74 8.14 23.17
C GLU A 344 -7.53 9.63 23.51
N LYS A 345 -6.52 10.29 22.93
CA LYS A 345 -6.33 11.75 23.01
C LYS A 345 -7.40 12.54 22.26
N THR A 346 -8.19 11.86 21.44
CA THR A 346 -9.33 12.42 20.71
C THR A 346 -10.62 11.77 21.18
N GLU A 347 -11.77 12.26 20.69
CA GLU A 347 -13.09 11.83 21.15
C GLU A 347 -14.09 11.74 19.98
N GLY A 348 -15.20 11.03 20.22
CA GLY A 348 -16.29 10.86 19.25
C GLY A 348 -15.79 10.38 17.89
N SER A 349 -16.27 11.02 16.82
CA SER A 349 -15.92 10.67 15.43
C SER A 349 -14.41 10.77 15.13
N ASP A 350 -13.68 11.63 15.84
CA ASP A 350 -12.24 11.81 15.61
C ASP A 350 -11.46 10.61 16.18
N ARG A 351 -11.86 10.12 17.36
CA ARG A 351 -11.32 8.88 17.95
C ARG A 351 -11.62 7.70 17.04
N GLU A 352 -12.87 7.57 16.63
CA GLU A 352 -13.30 6.53 15.70
C GLU A 352 -12.47 6.51 14.40
N ALA A 353 -12.20 7.69 13.82
CA ALA A 353 -11.36 7.81 12.64
C ALA A 353 -9.90 7.39 12.89
N CYS A 354 -9.31 7.79 14.02
CA CYS A 354 -7.98 7.35 14.42
C CYS A 354 -7.92 5.83 14.59
N VAL A 355 -8.87 5.24 15.33
CA VAL A 355 -8.93 3.78 15.53
C VAL A 355 -9.05 3.04 14.20
N ARG A 356 -9.86 3.56 13.27
CA ARG A 356 -9.96 3.04 11.89
C ARG A 356 -8.62 3.03 11.18
N GLY A 357 -7.89 4.13 11.25
CA GLY A 357 -6.59 4.29 10.62
C GLY A 357 -5.57 3.27 11.14
N VAL A 358 -5.52 3.08 12.47
CA VAL A 358 -4.67 2.04 13.07
C VAL A 358 -5.08 0.65 12.60
N ALA A 359 -6.38 0.33 12.70
CA ALA A 359 -6.88 -1.00 12.40
C ALA A 359 -6.64 -1.38 10.93
N TYR A 360 -6.91 -0.48 9.98
CA TYR A 360 -6.68 -0.73 8.56
C TYR A 360 -5.19 -0.92 8.26
N ALA A 361 -4.33 -0.05 8.79
CA ALA A 361 -2.88 -0.15 8.59
C ALA A 361 -2.29 -1.46 9.16
N LEU A 362 -2.79 -1.93 10.30
CA LEU A 362 -2.37 -3.20 10.91
C LEU A 362 -2.90 -4.40 10.12
N ALA A 363 -4.16 -4.38 9.69
CA ALA A 363 -4.75 -5.43 8.88
C ALA A 363 -4.08 -5.53 7.50
N ASP A 364 -3.75 -4.40 6.86
CA ASP A 364 -3.02 -4.36 5.59
C ASP A 364 -1.59 -4.87 5.71
N ASN A 365 -0.97 -4.76 6.89
CA ASN A 365 0.41 -5.20 7.10
C ASN A 365 0.58 -6.72 6.99
N THR A 366 -0.39 -7.50 7.46
CA THR A 366 -0.31 -8.98 7.50
C THR A 366 -1.42 -9.69 6.73
N TRP A 367 -2.44 -8.95 6.28
CA TRP A 367 -3.68 -9.46 5.70
C TRP A 367 -4.43 -10.47 6.59
N ASP A 368 -4.21 -10.38 7.90
CA ASP A 368 -4.78 -11.23 8.92
C ASP A 368 -4.95 -10.47 10.24
N GLY A 369 -5.34 -11.19 11.30
CA GLY A 369 -5.61 -10.65 12.62
C GLY A 369 -4.39 -10.43 13.52
N THR A 370 -3.18 -10.78 13.06
CA THR A 370 -1.97 -10.88 13.91
C THR A 370 -1.71 -9.62 14.72
N TYR A 371 -1.85 -8.44 14.11
CA TYR A 371 -1.65 -7.17 14.81
C TYR A 371 -2.95 -6.45 15.15
N VAL A 372 -3.94 -6.51 14.26
CA VAL A 372 -5.17 -5.74 14.43
C VAL A 372 -6.08 -6.29 15.54
N MET A 373 -6.13 -7.61 15.74
CA MET A 373 -7.01 -8.17 16.79
C MET A 373 -6.50 -7.83 18.19
N PRO A 374 -5.21 -8.04 18.55
CA PRO A 374 -4.70 -7.59 19.84
C PRO A 374 -4.84 -6.07 20.05
N PHE A 375 -4.74 -5.27 18.98
CA PHE A 375 -5.01 -3.83 19.06
C PHE A 375 -6.45 -3.53 19.43
N CYS A 376 -7.43 -4.16 18.78
CA CYS A 376 -8.84 -3.95 19.13
C CYS A 376 -9.18 -4.42 20.55
N ASP A 377 -8.57 -5.50 21.03
CA ASP A 377 -8.76 -6.00 22.41
C ASP A 377 -8.14 -5.08 23.47
N SER A 378 -7.15 -4.27 23.09
CA SER A 378 -6.38 -3.42 24.01
C SER A 378 -7.15 -2.24 24.59
N PHE A 379 -8.31 -1.87 24.01
CA PHE A 379 -9.13 -0.78 24.52
C PHE A 379 -9.82 -1.18 25.83
N LEU A 380 -9.82 -0.30 26.83
CA LEU A 380 -10.55 -0.56 28.09
C LEU A 380 -12.05 -0.27 27.96
N ASN A 381 -12.43 0.60 27.02
CA ASN A 381 -13.82 0.95 26.77
C ASN A 381 -14.46 -0.07 25.81
N VAL A 382 -15.54 -0.73 26.27
CA VAL A 382 -16.27 -1.75 25.48
C VAL A 382 -16.83 -1.20 24.17
N SER A 383 -17.21 0.09 24.12
CA SER A 383 -17.69 0.72 22.88
C SER A 383 -16.55 0.87 21.86
N ASP A 384 -15.36 1.28 22.30
CA ASP A 384 -14.18 1.41 21.44
C ASP A 384 -13.71 0.03 20.94
N GLN A 385 -13.69 -0.99 21.82
CA GLN A 385 -13.43 -2.39 21.44
C GLN A 385 -14.43 -2.89 20.38
N SER A 386 -15.73 -2.74 20.64
CA SER A 386 -16.80 -3.22 19.75
C SER A 386 -16.74 -2.53 18.39
N TYR A 387 -16.47 -1.22 18.39
CA TYR A 387 -16.26 -0.45 17.17
C TYR A 387 -15.06 -0.99 16.37
N CYS A 388 -13.90 -1.15 17.03
CA CYS A 388 -12.67 -1.65 16.43
C CYS A 388 -12.82 -3.04 15.81
N PHE A 389 -13.45 -3.99 16.52
CA PHE A 389 -13.67 -5.32 15.98
C PHE A 389 -14.62 -5.32 14.78
N ARG A 390 -15.74 -4.59 14.86
CA ARG A 390 -16.74 -4.54 13.77
C ARG A 390 -16.15 -3.96 12.49
N MET A 391 -15.44 -2.84 12.57
CA MET A 391 -14.82 -2.23 11.39
C MET A 391 -13.67 -3.07 10.83
N THR A 392 -12.91 -3.77 11.68
CA THR A 392 -11.85 -4.70 11.27
C THR A 392 -12.45 -5.89 10.52
N ARG A 393 -13.53 -6.50 11.05
CA ARG A 393 -14.27 -7.57 10.38
C ARG A 393 -14.72 -7.12 8.98
N ASN A 394 -15.37 -5.98 8.89
CA ASN A 394 -15.83 -5.43 7.61
C ASN A 394 -14.69 -5.19 6.62
N TYR A 395 -13.56 -4.65 7.11
CA TYR A 395 -12.39 -4.39 6.29
C TYR A 395 -11.72 -5.68 5.79
N MET A 396 -11.56 -6.67 6.68
CA MET A 396 -10.98 -7.97 6.31
C MET A 396 -11.84 -8.71 5.29
N MET A 397 -13.16 -8.68 5.45
CA MET A 397 -14.07 -9.36 4.53
C MET A 397 -14.21 -8.63 3.19
N GLY A 398 -14.30 -7.30 3.21
CA GLY A 398 -14.45 -6.48 2.02
C GLY A 398 -13.14 -6.25 1.27
N SER A 399 -12.21 -5.52 1.90
CA SER A 399 -10.97 -5.07 1.27
C SER A 399 -9.94 -6.19 1.13
N LEU A 400 -9.81 -7.06 2.15
CA LEU A 400 -8.84 -8.16 2.16
C LEU A 400 -9.42 -9.49 1.63
N VAL A 401 -10.70 -9.48 1.22
CA VAL A 401 -11.41 -10.62 0.61
C VAL A 401 -11.30 -11.89 1.48
N ARG A 402 -11.37 -11.72 2.81
CA ARG A 402 -11.33 -12.83 3.77
C ARG A 402 -12.72 -13.40 4.00
N THR A 403 -12.80 -14.71 4.19
CA THR A 403 -14.07 -15.36 4.55
C THR A 403 -14.43 -15.06 6.01
N GLU A 404 -15.71 -15.15 6.34
CA GLU A 404 -16.17 -15.03 7.73
C GLU A 404 -15.48 -16.05 8.64
N ALA A 405 -15.37 -17.31 8.19
CA ALA A 405 -14.68 -18.37 8.92
C ALA A 405 -13.20 -18.03 9.19
N PHE A 406 -12.53 -17.36 8.24
CA PHE A 406 -11.17 -16.88 8.43
C PHE A 406 -11.11 -15.81 9.53
N VAL A 407 -12.00 -14.82 9.51
CA VAL A 407 -12.03 -13.76 10.54
C VAL A 407 -12.33 -14.34 11.92
N ASP A 408 -13.30 -15.26 12.03
CA ASP A 408 -13.64 -15.91 13.30
C ASP A 408 -12.48 -16.77 13.83
N GLN A 409 -11.74 -17.46 12.95
CA GLN A 409 -10.55 -18.19 13.34
C GLN A 409 -9.46 -17.23 13.85
N ASN A 410 -9.28 -16.08 13.22
CA ASN A 410 -8.31 -15.07 13.65
C ASN A 410 -8.68 -14.51 15.03
N CYS A 411 -9.96 -14.23 15.30
CA CYS A 411 -10.43 -13.86 16.64
C CYS A 411 -10.02 -14.91 17.68
N LYS A 412 -10.32 -16.19 17.43
CA LYS A 412 -9.99 -17.29 18.34
C LYS A 412 -8.48 -17.47 18.53
N THR A 413 -7.69 -17.25 17.49
CA THR A 413 -6.24 -17.43 17.53
C THR A 413 -5.55 -16.29 18.28
N PHE A 414 -5.91 -15.04 18.02
CA PHE A 414 -5.16 -13.88 18.52
C PHE A 414 -5.76 -13.24 19.76
N VAL A 415 -7.07 -13.39 19.99
CA VAL A 415 -7.80 -12.82 21.13
C VAL A 415 -8.83 -13.83 21.69
N PRO A 416 -8.39 -15.03 22.14
CA PRO A 416 -9.27 -16.14 22.49
C PRO A 416 -10.30 -15.85 23.59
N ASN A 417 -10.08 -14.80 24.38
CA ASN A 417 -10.95 -14.42 25.51
C ASN A 417 -11.93 -13.28 25.17
N SER A 418 -11.99 -12.85 23.91
CA SER A 418 -12.76 -11.67 23.49
C SER A 418 -14.00 -12.07 22.68
N ASP A 419 -15.14 -12.22 23.37
CA ASP A 419 -16.44 -12.54 22.73
C ASP A 419 -16.89 -11.43 21.76
N LEU A 420 -16.45 -10.19 22.00
CA LEU A 420 -16.75 -9.04 21.13
C LEU A 420 -16.18 -9.21 19.72
N CYS A 421 -15.02 -9.87 19.56
CA CYS A 421 -14.43 -10.13 18.24
C CYS A 421 -15.32 -11.04 17.37
N LEU A 422 -16.04 -11.97 18.01
CA LEU A 422 -16.95 -12.90 17.34
C LEU A 422 -18.33 -12.31 17.07
N THR A 423 -18.61 -11.09 17.55
CA THR A 423 -19.87 -10.39 17.29
C THR A 423 -19.89 -9.90 15.84
N LYS A 424 -21.00 -10.14 15.15
CA LYS A 424 -21.19 -9.84 13.73
C LYS A 424 -21.76 -8.45 13.50
#